data_AF-A0AAW1KRS6-F1
#
_entry.id   AF-A0AAW1KRS6-F1
#
_cell.length_a   1.000
_cell.length_b   1.000
_cell.length_c   1.000
_cell.angle_alpha   90.00
_cell.angle_beta   90.00
_cell.angle_gamma   90.00
#
_symmetry.space_group_name_H-M   'P 1'
#
loop_
_entity.id
_entity.type
_entity.pdbx_description
1 polymer ?
#
loop_
_entity_poly.entity_id
_entity_poly.type
_entity_poly.pdbx_seq_one_letter_code
_entity_poly.pdbx_strand_id
1 'polypeptide(L)'
;MSPGKSNIYSNGVSDSLISRIEKEVGIQRGNVPFKYLEVTISPKRLSVVDCAGFVDRVVDRIRVIGARNVSYAGRVIIIKSVLMSLHCYWAQIFILPKTVLNKIEALCRSFLWHGSVASDGPALVSWEKVCRPRKHGGLGLVRLQQWNVASLGKYVWWIQKKADHLWVRWVHAIYLKKISWEQYVPGTGTSWGWRKICWVKHQLENVMGGYAGTGYSVKDVYSRLVDEGSKIHWYPWVCTRLFIPKHRFIMWLVIQGWLLTQDRLFRTGIIHGNCCFLCGLEEESHTHLFFLCVYSRVCVQMVARWLGVQFPLNRTTDWWLRMRSTSMAKKQVIGLALASLFYRLWGVWNTARVESFVVCPRNICNEIRDDVLSQIRVCNVGSVCSRVRVWLEELHSRGCV
;
A
#
# COMPACT_ATOMS: atom_id res chain seq x y z
N MET A 1 -7.45 37.47 -20.67
CA MET A 1 -6.21 36.89 -20.10
C MET A 1 -5.54 37.96 -19.26
N SER A 2 -4.93 37.61 -18.11
CA SER A 2 -4.12 38.56 -17.35
C SER A 2 -2.70 38.56 -17.95
N PRO A 3 -2.22 39.69 -18.52
CA PRO A 3 -0.94 39.73 -19.23
C PRO A 3 0.24 39.33 -18.35
N GLY A 4 0.25 39.77 -17.08
CA GLY A 4 1.31 39.45 -16.12
C GLY A 4 1.32 38.01 -15.58
N LYS A 5 0.33 37.19 -15.93
CA LYS A 5 0.26 35.76 -15.54
C LYS A 5 0.35 34.81 -16.74
N SER A 6 0.56 35.34 -17.93
CA SER A 6 0.52 34.60 -19.19
C SER A 6 1.87 34.74 -19.89
N ASN A 7 2.31 33.70 -20.58
CA ASN A 7 3.52 33.71 -21.40
C ASN A 7 3.22 33.09 -22.77
N ILE A 8 3.87 33.60 -23.82
CA ILE A 8 3.83 33.01 -25.16
C ILE A 8 4.96 32.00 -25.28
N TYR A 9 4.66 30.79 -25.75
CA TYR A 9 5.65 29.77 -26.07
C TYR A 9 5.53 29.40 -27.55
N SER A 10 6.64 29.42 -28.28
CA SER A 10 6.69 29.13 -29.70
C SER A 10 7.89 28.24 -30.02
N ASN A 11 7.76 27.44 -31.08
CA ASN A 11 8.84 26.63 -31.62
C ASN A 11 8.73 26.65 -33.15
N GLY A 12 9.86 26.84 -33.85
CA GLY A 12 9.89 26.92 -35.31
C GLY A 12 9.28 28.20 -35.90
N VAL A 13 9.18 29.28 -35.12
CA VAL A 13 8.68 30.59 -35.56
C VAL A 13 9.83 31.59 -35.54
N SER A 14 9.92 32.47 -36.53
CA SER A 14 10.98 33.51 -36.57
C SER A 14 10.83 34.49 -35.41
N ASP A 15 11.96 34.97 -34.88
CA ASP A 15 11.96 35.94 -33.78
C ASP A 15 11.21 37.23 -34.17
N SER A 16 11.30 37.65 -35.43
CA SER A 16 10.56 38.80 -35.96
C SER A 16 9.04 38.67 -35.84
N LEU A 17 8.49 37.48 -36.08
CA LEU A 17 7.06 37.22 -35.97
C LEU A 17 6.64 37.12 -34.50
N ILE A 18 7.45 36.48 -33.65
CA ILE A 18 7.18 36.39 -32.21
C ILE A 18 7.13 37.79 -31.60
N SER A 19 8.10 38.65 -31.88
CA SER A 19 8.12 40.01 -31.34
C SER A 19 6.95 40.88 -31.81
N ARG A 20 6.45 40.65 -33.03
CA ARG A 20 5.19 41.28 -33.48
C ARG A 20 4.01 40.80 -32.64
N ILE A 21 3.89 39.50 -32.41
CA ILE A 21 2.79 38.94 -31.59
C ILE A 21 2.89 39.43 -30.15
N GLU A 22 4.09 39.50 -29.56
CA GLU A 22 4.30 40.04 -28.21
C GLU A 22 3.79 41.48 -28.09
N LYS A 23 4.07 42.32 -29.10
CA LYS A 23 3.64 43.72 -29.14
C LYS A 23 2.12 43.88 -29.27
N GLU A 24 1.50 43.09 -30.13
CA GLU A 24 0.04 43.15 -30.36
C GLU A 24 -0.76 42.59 -29.18
N VAL A 25 -0.29 41.48 -28.59
CA VAL A 25 -1.02 40.77 -27.53
C VAL A 25 -0.67 41.31 -26.13
N GLY A 26 0.47 41.99 -25.99
CA GLY A 26 0.95 42.51 -24.70
C GLY A 26 1.41 41.42 -23.72
N ILE A 27 1.74 40.22 -24.23
CA ILE A 27 2.18 39.07 -23.43
C ILE A 27 3.63 38.74 -23.80
N GLN A 28 4.49 38.55 -22.81
CA GLN A 28 5.91 38.27 -23.02
C GLN A 28 6.15 36.80 -23.44
N ARG A 29 7.21 36.57 -24.20
CA ARG A 29 7.73 35.23 -24.51
C ARG A 29 8.29 34.58 -23.26
N GLY A 30 7.83 33.37 -22.99
CA GLY A 30 8.37 32.51 -21.93
C GLY A 30 9.48 31.60 -22.42
N ASN A 31 10.33 31.16 -21.49
CA ASN A 31 11.36 30.16 -21.75
C ASN A 31 10.91 28.76 -21.34
N VAL A 32 11.33 27.76 -22.10
CA VAL A 32 11.16 26.34 -21.76
C VAL A 32 12.47 25.80 -21.15
N PRO A 33 12.40 24.98 -20.08
CA PRO A 33 11.20 24.49 -19.42
C PRO A 33 10.57 25.51 -18.45
N PHE A 34 9.26 25.42 -18.24
CA PHE A 34 8.52 26.24 -17.27
C PHE A 34 7.66 25.37 -16.36
N LYS A 35 7.24 25.91 -15.21
CA LYS A 35 6.33 25.22 -14.28
C LYS A 35 4.89 25.60 -14.56
N TYR A 36 4.02 24.60 -14.68
CA TYR A 36 2.58 24.76 -14.75
C TYR A 36 1.91 23.77 -13.81
N LEU A 37 1.06 24.27 -12.91
CA LEU A 37 0.45 23.47 -11.84
C LEU A 37 1.49 22.62 -11.07
N GLU A 38 2.63 23.23 -10.76
CA GLU A 38 3.75 22.61 -10.05
C GLU A 38 4.47 21.46 -10.78
N VAL A 39 4.19 21.27 -12.08
CA VAL A 39 4.88 20.31 -12.94
C VAL A 39 5.72 21.04 -13.98
N THR A 40 6.95 20.56 -14.18
CA THR A 40 7.85 21.10 -15.19
C THR A 40 7.42 20.63 -16.58
N ILE A 41 6.94 21.54 -17.40
CA ILE A 41 6.67 21.30 -18.81
C ILE A 41 7.97 21.50 -19.59
N SER A 42 8.45 20.42 -20.20
CA SER A 42 9.67 20.41 -21.00
C SER A 42 9.40 19.77 -22.36
N PRO A 43 9.97 20.31 -23.45
CA PRO A 43 9.95 19.65 -24.76
C PRO A 43 10.86 18.41 -24.80
N LYS A 44 11.75 18.27 -23.80
CA LYS A 44 12.69 17.17 -23.66
C LYS A 44 12.15 16.13 -22.67
N ARG A 45 12.85 14.99 -22.59
CA ARG A 45 12.63 13.97 -21.56
C ARG A 45 12.75 14.62 -20.17
N LEU A 46 11.78 14.34 -19.30
CA LEU A 46 11.82 14.75 -17.90
C LEU A 46 13.05 14.13 -17.21
N SER A 47 13.92 14.99 -16.69
CA SER A 47 15.14 14.60 -15.98
C SER A 47 14.85 14.28 -14.51
N VAL A 48 15.83 13.72 -13.81
CA VAL A 48 15.73 13.49 -12.36
C VAL A 48 15.65 14.83 -11.61
N VAL A 49 16.35 15.87 -12.11
CA VAL A 49 16.36 17.21 -11.54
C VAL A 49 14.99 17.87 -11.64
N ASP A 50 14.30 17.68 -12.78
CA ASP A 50 12.93 18.21 -12.97
C ASP A 50 11.92 17.61 -11.98
N CYS A 51 12.21 16.41 -11.47
CA CYS A 51 11.41 15.70 -10.47
C CYS A 51 11.81 16.00 -9.02
N ALA A 52 12.86 16.80 -8.77
CA ALA A 52 13.38 17.02 -7.41
C ALA A 52 12.29 17.54 -6.46
N GLY A 53 11.56 18.58 -6.87
CA GLY A 53 10.46 19.13 -6.06
C GLY A 53 9.30 18.15 -5.80
N PHE A 54 9.10 17.14 -6.66
CA PHE A 54 8.16 16.05 -6.36
C PHE A 54 8.69 15.16 -5.25
N VAL A 55 9.96 14.77 -5.31
CA VAL A 55 10.61 13.96 -4.27
C VAL A 55 10.62 14.71 -2.93
N ASP A 56 10.98 15.99 -2.94
CA ASP A 56 11.05 16.82 -1.74
C ASP A 56 9.69 16.91 -1.04
N ARG A 57 8.61 17.11 -1.80
CA ARG A 57 7.24 17.07 -1.23
C ARG A 57 6.90 15.73 -0.57
N VAL A 58 7.32 14.60 -1.16
CA VAL A 58 7.10 13.28 -0.55
C VAL A 58 7.91 13.18 0.75
N VAL A 59 9.16 13.64 0.75
CA VAL A 59 10.02 13.69 1.94
C VAL A 59 9.40 14.54 3.04
N ASP A 60 8.96 15.76 2.73
CA ASP A 60 8.40 16.68 3.71
C ASP A 60 7.11 16.14 4.33
N ARG A 61 6.24 15.51 3.53
CA ARG A 61 5.06 14.81 4.05
C ARG A 61 5.44 13.68 4.99
N ILE A 62 6.46 12.89 4.65
CA ILE A 62 6.97 11.83 5.53
C ILE A 62 7.54 12.42 6.82
N ARG A 63 8.31 13.52 6.76
CA ARG A 63 8.88 14.15 7.97
C ARG A 63 7.80 14.63 8.93
N VAL A 64 6.83 15.39 8.41
CA VAL A 64 5.73 15.95 9.22
C VAL A 64 4.89 14.85 9.87
N ILE A 65 4.61 13.78 9.12
CA ILE A 65 3.76 12.69 9.62
C ILE A 65 4.56 11.71 10.49
N GLY A 66 5.81 11.44 10.13
CA GLY A 66 6.73 10.54 10.83
C GLY A 66 7.15 11.06 12.21
N ALA A 67 7.09 12.38 12.43
CA ALA A 67 7.23 12.97 13.77
C ALA A 67 6.15 12.50 14.77
N ARG A 68 5.07 11.89 14.28
CA ARG A 68 4.00 11.31 15.12
C ARG A 68 4.28 9.81 15.31
N ASN A 69 4.03 9.29 16.50
CA ASN A 69 4.10 7.85 16.78
C ASN A 69 2.94 7.10 16.09
N VAL A 70 3.06 6.88 14.78
CA VAL A 70 2.04 6.23 13.94
C VAL A 70 2.29 4.73 13.84
N SER A 71 1.26 3.92 14.12
CA SER A 71 1.30 2.47 13.93
C SER A 71 1.55 2.06 12.47
N TYR A 72 2.02 0.84 12.25
CA TYR A 72 2.18 0.28 10.90
C TYR A 72 0.90 0.38 10.04
N ALA A 73 -0.25 0.04 10.62
CA ALA A 73 -1.53 0.14 9.94
C ALA A 73 -1.85 1.59 9.50
N GLY A 74 -1.56 2.57 10.37
CA GLY A 74 -1.70 3.99 10.05
C GLY A 74 -0.77 4.43 8.92
N ARG A 75 0.50 4.00 8.96
CA ARG A 75 1.50 4.31 7.91
C ARG A 75 1.06 3.80 6.55
N VAL A 76 0.49 2.58 6.44
CA VAL A 76 -0.10 2.08 5.19
C VAL A 76 -1.20 2.99 4.66
N ILE A 77 -2.09 3.45 5.55
CA ILE A 77 -3.19 4.35 5.17
C ILE A 77 -2.61 5.67 4.62
N ILE A 78 -1.63 6.25 5.30
CA ILE A 78 -0.95 7.48 4.87
C ILE A 78 -0.25 7.31 3.52
N ILE A 79 0.47 6.22 3.31
CA ILE A 79 1.10 5.93 2.01
C ILE A 79 0.02 5.91 0.93
N LYS A 80 -1.10 5.24 1.20
CA LYS A 80 -2.18 5.06 0.24
C LYS A 80 -2.99 6.34 -0.04
N SER A 81 -3.25 7.18 0.95
CA SER A 81 -4.10 8.37 0.79
C SER A 81 -3.31 9.64 0.45
N VAL A 82 -2.09 9.77 0.98
CA VAL A 82 -1.27 10.99 0.87
C VAL A 82 -0.14 10.81 -0.14
N LEU A 83 0.74 9.81 0.06
CA LEU A 83 1.92 9.70 -0.80
C LEU A 83 1.55 9.22 -2.21
N MET A 84 0.59 8.30 -2.30
CA MET A 84 0.12 7.79 -3.57
C MET A 84 -0.65 8.82 -4.39
N SER A 85 -1.38 9.74 -3.75
CA SER A 85 -2.10 10.79 -4.49
C SER A 85 -1.12 11.78 -5.15
N LEU A 86 -0.01 12.11 -4.50
CA LEU A 86 1.08 12.90 -5.09
C LEU A 86 1.68 12.21 -6.32
N HIS A 87 1.97 10.90 -6.22
CA HIS A 87 2.46 10.12 -7.35
C HIS A 87 1.42 10.04 -8.49
N CYS A 88 0.16 9.76 -8.17
CA CYS A 88 -0.92 9.64 -9.16
C CYS A 88 -1.05 10.90 -10.02
N TYR A 89 -0.89 12.09 -9.43
CA TYR A 89 -0.92 13.35 -10.18
C TYR A 89 0.14 13.40 -11.28
N TRP A 90 1.40 13.08 -10.96
CA TRP A 90 2.50 13.06 -11.93
C TRP A 90 2.40 11.90 -12.92
N ALA A 91 2.04 10.72 -12.43
CA ALA A 91 1.94 9.48 -13.21
C ALA A 91 0.86 9.54 -14.31
N GLN A 92 -0.13 10.41 -14.15
CA GLN A 92 -1.17 10.65 -15.14
C GLN A 92 -0.72 11.54 -16.30
N ILE A 93 0.42 12.23 -16.18
CA ILE A 93 0.91 13.22 -17.16
C ILE A 93 2.17 12.70 -17.86
N PHE A 94 3.11 12.10 -17.11
CA PHE A 94 4.42 11.69 -17.64
C PHE A 94 4.76 10.24 -17.30
N ILE A 95 5.59 9.59 -18.13
CA ILE A 95 6.37 8.44 -17.68
C ILE A 95 7.52 9.00 -16.85
N LEU A 96 7.45 8.79 -15.54
CA LEU A 96 8.48 9.22 -14.61
C LEU A 96 9.77 8.39 -14.81
N PRO A 97 10.96 8.99 -14.62
CA PRO A 97 12.21 8.24 -14.64
C PRO A 97 12.20 7.11 -13.60
N LYS A 98 12.64 5.91 -13.98
CA LYS A 98 12.73 4.75 -13.07
C LYS A 98 13.48 5.08 -11.78
N THR A 99 14.56 5.85 -11.87
CA THR A 99 15.34 6.32 -10.70
C THR A 99 14.48 7.11 -9.70
N VAL A 100 13.60 7.98 -10.19
CA VAL A 100 12.69 8.76 -9.34
C VAL A 100 11.67 7.84 -8.68
N LEU A 101 11.05 6.94 -9.47
CA LEU A 101 10.07 5.98 -8.96
C LEU A 101 10.66 5.07 -7.87
N ASN A 102 11.87 4.55 -8.10
CA ASN A 102 12.60 3.73 -7.13
C ASN A 102 12.92 4.52 -5.86
N LYS A 103 13.29 5.80 -5.98
CA LYS A 103 13.52 6.68 -4.81
C LYS A 103 12.24 6.87 -4.00
N ILE A 104 11.09 7.11 -4.64
CA ILE A 104 9.80 7.22 -3.94
C ILE A 104 9.39 5.89 -3.30
N GLU A 105 9.59 4.75 -3.96
CA GLU A 105 9.31 3.43 -3.37
C GLU A 105 10.22 3.17 -2.14
N ALA A 106 11.50 3.56 -2.21
CA ALA A 106 12.40 3.46 -1.08
C ALA A 106 11.94 4.34 0.11
N LEU A 107 11.49 5.57 -0.15
CA LEU A 107 10.90 6.45 0.86
C LEU A 107 9.65 5.84 1.49
N CYS A 108 8.72 5.33 0.68
CA CYS A 108 7.51 4.67 1.17
C CYS A 108 7.83 3.42 2.00
N ARG A 109 8.83 2.63 1.59
CA ARG A 109 9.31 1.45 2.32
C ARG A 109 9.95 1.82 3.65
N SER A 110 10.83 2.83 3.66
CA SER A 110 11.45 3.36 4.88
C SER A 110 10.38 3.85 5.85
N PHE A 111 9.46 4.68 5.36
CA PHE A 111 8.37 5.22 6.17
C PHE A 111 7.47 4.12 6.72
N LEU A 112 7.09 3.12 5.92
CA LEU A 112 6.26 2.01 6.39
C LEU A 112 6.91 1.30 7.59
N TRP A 113 8.16 0.88 7.46
CA TRP A 113 8.79 0.01 8.45
C TRP A 113 9.44 0.75 9.63
N HIS A 114 9.93 1.97 9.40
CA HIS A 114 10.72 2.71 10.38
C HIS A 114 10.06 4.03 10.80
N GLY A 115 9.13 4.57 10.00
CA GLY A 115 8.45 5.83 10.31
C GLY A 115 9.25 7.06 9.91
N SER A 116 10.37 6.86 9.22
CA SER A 116 11.35 7.89 8.87
C SER A 116 11.63 7.91 7.36
N VAL A 117 12.24 9.00 6.90
CA VAL A 117 12.67 9.20 5.49
C VAL A 117 13.80 8.24 5.12
N ALA A 118 14.72 7.99 6.06
CA ALA A 118 15.85 7.09 5.92
C ALA A 118 15.75 5.96 6.94
N SER A 119 16.22 4.78 6.55
CA SER A 119 16.24 3.61 7.42
C SER A 119 17.57 2.89 7.31
N ASP A 120 18.17 2.58 8.46
CA ASP A 120 19.34 1.70 8.55
C ASP A 120 18.94 0.22 8.76
N GLY A 121 17.64 -0.04 8.99
CA GLY A 121 17.10 -1.38 9.24
C GLY A 121 16.54 -2.10 8.00
N PRO A 122 16.59 -3.44 7.97
CA PRO A 122 15.96 -4.23 6.91
C PRO A 122 14.43 -4.13 6.98
N ALA A 123 13.78 -4.22 5.81
CA ALA A 123 12.33 -4.31 5.74
C ALA A 123 11.84 -5.69 6.19
N LEU A 124 10.73 -5.75 6.94
CA LEU A 124 10.14 -7.02 7.38
C LEU A 124 9.63 -7.88 6.22
N VAL A 125 9.16 -7.21 5.17
CA VAL A 125 8.54 -7.82 3.99
C VAL A 125 9.03 -7.10 2.74
N SER A 126 9.38 -7.87 1.71
CA SER A 126 9.74 -7.33 0.40
C SER A 126 8.64 -6.42 -0.15
N TRP A 127 9.04 -5.31 -0.79
CA TRP A 127 8.08 -4.34 -1.33
C TRP A 127 7.10 -4.95 -2.34
N GLU A 128 7.56 -5.90 -3.16
CA GLU A 128 6.71 -6.62 -4.11
C GLU A 128 5.52 -7.31 -3.41
N LYS A 129 5.79 -8.09 -2.35
CA LYS A 129 4.75 -8.76 -1.55
C LYS A 129 3.83 -7.75 -0.86
N VAL A 130 4.37 -6.63 -0.37
CA VAL A 130 3.57 -5.54 0.21
C VAL A 130 2.58 -4.95 -0.80
N CYS A 131 3.01 -4.78 -2.05
CA CYS A 131 2.18 -4.24 -3.14
C CYS A 131 1.16 -5.24 -3.71
N ARG A 132 1.18 -6.52 -3.31
CA ARG A 132 0.14 -7.46 -3.72
C ARG A 132 -1.23 -7.01 -3.19
N PRO A 133 -2.32 -7.29 -3.93
CA PRO A 133 -3.65 -7.07 -3.40
C PRO A 133 -3.84 -7.83 -2.09
N ARG A 134 -4.67 -7.30 -1.19
CA ARG A 134 -4.85 -7.96 0.11
C ARG A 134 -5.45 -9.37 0.00
N LYS A 135 -6.30 -9.62 -1.01
CA LYS A 135 -6.82 -10.95 -1.39
C LYS A 135 -5.74 -11.97 -1.77
N HIS A 136 -4.51 -11.50 -2.00
CA HIS A 136 -3.33 -12.31 -2.33
C HIS A 136 -2.20 -12.14 -1.30
N GLY A 137 -2.54 -11.69 -0.09
CA GLY A 137 -1.61 -11.66 1.04
C GLY A 137 -0.72 -10.42 1.13
N GLY A 138 -0.92 -9.41 0.29
CA GLY A 138 -0.25 -8.12 0.44
C GLY A 138 -1.03 -7.08 1.24
N LEU A 139 -0.57 -5.84 1.23
CA LEU A 139 -1.22 -4.70 1.89
C LEU A 139 -2.10 -3.88 0.95
N GLY A 140 -2.03 -4.14 -0.36
CA GLY A 140 -2.76 -3.43 -1.40
C GLY A 140 -2.21 -2.03 -1.68
N LEU A 141 -0.91 -1.84 -1.46
CA LEU A 141 -0.16 -0.71 -2.02
C LEU A 141 0.11 -0.98 -3.51
N VAL A 142 0.49 0.04 -4.28
CA VAL A 142 0.71 -0.13 -5.73
C VAL A 142 2.19 -0.01 -6.07
N ARG A 143 2.64 -0.80 -7.05
CA ARG A 143 3.96 -0.65 -7.64
C ARG A 143 3.95 0.56 -8.57
N LEU A 144 4.80 1.54 -8.29
CA LEU A 144 4.68 2.86 -8.91
C LEU A 144 4.93 2.80 -10.42
N GLN A 145 5.89 1.96 -10.84
CA GLN A 145 6.23 1.79 -12.25
C GLN A 145 5.04 1.26 -13.07
N GLN A 146 4.43 0.15 -12.65
CA GLN A 146 3.28 -0.44 -13.35
C GLN A 146 2.05 0.48 -13.26
N TRP A 147 1.86 1.17 -12.13
CA TRP A 147 0.79 2.15 -12.00
C TRP A 147 0.97 3.34 -12.95
N ASN A 148 2.21 3.79 -13.17
CA ASN A 148 2.49 4.86 -14.12
C ASN A 148 2.22 4.44 -15.57
N VAL A 149 2.59 3.22 -15.95
CA VAL A 149 2.24 2.64 -17.27
C VAL A 149 0.72 2.56 -17.44
N ALA A 150 0.01 1.99 -16.46
CA ALA A 150 -1.45 1.93 -16.47
C ALA A 150 -2.10 3.33 -16.49
N SER A 151 -1.51 4.32 -15.82
CA SER A 151 -2.05 5.68 -15.80
C SER A 151 -1.99 6.35 -17.17
N LEU A 152 -0.90 6.13 -17.93
CA LEU A 152 -0.78 6.65 -19.29
C LEU A 152 -1.49 5.81 -20.34
N GLY A 153 -1.86 4.57 -20.04
CA GLY A 153 -2.63 3.75 -20.96
C GLY A 153 -3.99 4.36 -21.31
N LYS A 154 -4.51 5.29 -20.50
CA LYS A 154 -5.70 6.09 -20.85
C LYS A 154 -5.52 6.86 -22.16
N TYR A 155 -4.31 7.33 -22.45
CA TYR A 155 -4.00 8.06 -23.68
C TYR A 155 -3.95 7.13 -24.88
N VAL A 156 -3.40 5.93 -24.71
CA VAL A 156 -3.46 4.86 -25.73
C VAL A 156 -4.91 4.52 -26.05
N TRP A 157 -5.76 4.39 -25.02
CA TRP A 157 -7.19 4.15 -25.17
C TRP A 157 -7.91 5.27 -25.92
N TRP A 158 -7.65 6.54 -25.56
CA TRP A 158 -8.25 7.70 -26.25
C TRP A 158 -7.85 7.77 -27.72
N ILE A 159 -6.60 7.47 -28.06
CA ILE A 159 -6.14 7.43 -29.46
C ILE A 159 -6.87 6.32 -30.21
N GLN A 160 -6.92 5.11 -29.66
CA GLN A 160 -7.61 3.99 -30.29
C GLN A 160 -9.09 4.30 -30.54
N LYS A 161 -9.79 4.83 -29.53
CA LYS A 161 -11.22 5.12 -29.60
C LYS A 161 -11.55 6.44 -30.31
N LYS A 162 -10.55 7.14 -30.85
CA LYS A 162 -10.70 8.47 -31.46
C LYS A 162 -11.51 9.41 -30.56
N ALA A 163 -11.19 9.42 -29.27
CA ALA A 163 -11.88 10.25 -28.29
C ALA A 163 -11.83 11.73 -28.70
N ASP A 164 -12.91 12.47 -28.43
CA ASP A 164 -13.03 13.86 -28.84
C ASP A 164 -12.19 14.79 -27.95
N HIS A 165 -10.89 14.79 -28.23
CA HIS A 165 -9.92 15.69 -27.66
C HIS A 165 -9.10 16.31 -28.78
N LEU A 166 -8.83 17.61 -28.69
CA LEU A 166 -8.06 18.33 -29.70
C LEU A 166 -6.71 17.68 -29.99
N TRP A 167 -6.00 17.27 -28.94
CA TRP A 167 -4.69 16.61 -29.09
C TRP A 167 -4.78 15.22 -29.74
N VAL A 168 -5.88 14.49 -29.53
CA VAL A 168 -6.13 13.18 -30.18
C VAL A 168 -6.39 13.40 -31.66
N ARG A 169 -7.26 14.36 -32.01
CA ARG A 169 -7.51 14.74 -33.41
C ARG A 169 -6.24 15.17 -34.12
N TRP A 170 -5.39 15.97 -33.46
CA TRP A 170 -4.09 16.39 -33.98
C TRP A 170 -3.14 15.20 -34.18
N VAL A 171 -3.05 14.28 -33.22
CA VAL A 171 -2.26 13.05 -33.35
C VAL A 171 -2.70 12.21 -34.55
N HIS A 172 -4.02 12.06 -34.74
CA HIS A 172 -4.56 11.35 -35.91
C HIS A 172 -4.21 12.04 -37.22
N ALA A 173 -4.32 13.37 -37.29
CA ALA A 173 -4.03 14.14 -38.50
C ALA A 173 -2.53 14.20 -38.85
N ILE A 174 -1.65 14.32 -37.85
CA ILE A 174 -0.22 14.56 -38.04
C ILE A 174 0.61 13.28 -37.98
N TYR A 175 0.38 12.43 -36.99
CA TYR A 175 1.18 11.22 -36.79
C TYR A 175 0.61 10.01 -37.51
N LEU A 176 -0.65 9.63 -37.25
CA LEU A 176 -1.21 8.41 -37.83
C LEU A 176 -1.54 8.59 -39.32
N LYS A 177 -2.10 9.75 -39.70
CA LYS A 177 -2.57 10.04 -41.06
C LYS A 177 -3.56 8.96 -41.54
N LYS A 178 -3.10 8.06 -42.42
CA LYS A 178 -3.89 6.93 -42.96
C LYS A 178 -3.50 5.57 -42.35
N ILE A 179 -2.50 5.53 -41.46
CA ILE A 179 -2.00 4.31 -40.83
C ILE A 179 -2.89 3.97 -39.62
N SER A 180 -3.24 2.70 -39.47
CA SER A 180 -3.98 2.21 -38.30
C SER A 180 -3.16 2.39 -37.01
N TRP A 181 -3.83 2.62 -35.88
CA TRP A 181 -3.12 2.81 -34.61
C TRP A 181 -2.31 1.58 -34.23
N GLU A 182 -2.83 0.38 -34.51
CA GLU A 182 -2.23 -0.92 -34.21
C GLU A 182 -0.92 -1.13 -34.96
N GLN A 183 -0.84 -0.70 -36.23
CA GLN A 183 0.36 -0.88 -37.06
C GLN A 183 1.34 0.29 -36.96
N TYR A 184 0.95 1.40 -36.34
CA TYR A 184 1.80 2.58 -36.26
C TYR A 184 3.05 2.36 -35.40
N VAL A 185 4.21 2.74 -35.96
CA VAL A 185 5.52 2.77 -35.30
C VAL A 185 6.10 4.19 -35.39
N PRO A 186 6.54 4.80 -34.27
CA PRO A 186 7.05 6.16 -34.29
C PRO A 186 8.45 6.25 -34.92
N GLY A 187 8.66 7.23 -35.81
CA GLY A 187 9.99 7.54 -36.36
C GLY A 187 10.94 8.16 -35.33
N THR A 188 12.25 8.11 -35.60
CA THR A 188 13.32 8.58 -34.71
C THR A 188 13.26 10.09 -34.42
N GLY A 189 12.80 10.89 -35.39
CA GLY A 189 12.63 12.35 -35.25
C GLY A 189 11.37 12.79 -34.49
N THR A 190 10.53 11.86 -34.03
CA THR A 190 9.32 12.21 -33.28
C THR A 190 9.63 12.60 -31.83
N SER A 191 8.72 13.39 -31.24
CA SER A 191 8.88 13.88 -29.87
C SER A 191 9.03 12.73 -28.88
N TRP A 192 9.82 12.95 -27.82
CA TRP A 192 10.04 11.93 -26.80
C TRP A 192 8.74 11.47 -26.13
N GLY A 193 7.84 12.41 -25.84
CA GLY A 193 6.54 12.12 -25.24
C GLY A 193 5.69 11.21 -26.13
N TRP A 194 5.65 11.47 -27.43
CA TRP A 194 4.94 10.62 -28.39
C TRP A 194 5.50 9.20 -28.42
N ARG A 195 6.84 9.06 -28.50
CA ARG A 195 7.51 7.75 -28.43
C ARG A 195 7.18 7.00 -27.14
N LYS A 196 6.97 7.71 -26.02
CA LYS A 196 6.56 7.09 -24.76
C LYS A 196 5.11 6.61 -24.77
N ILE A 197 4.18 7.33 -25.41
CA ILE A 197 2.81 6.83 -25.60
C ILE A 197 2.82 5.55 -26.45
N CYS A 198 3.57 5.52 -27.56
CA CYS A 198 3.73 4.31 -28.37
C CYS A 198 4.40 3.17 -27.60
N TRP A 199 5.38 3.46 -26.74
CA TRP A 199 5.98 2.46 -25.86
C TRP A 199 4.95 1.89 -24.87
N VAL A 200 4.09 2.74 -24.27
CA VAL A 200 2.99 2.28 -23.38
C VAL A 200 2.00 1.42 -24.15
N LYS A 201 1.65 1.78 -25.39
CA LYS A 201 0.81 0.95 -26.27
C LYS A 201 1.36 -0.48 -26.33
N HIS A 202 2.65 -0.62 -26.65
CA HIS A 202 3.29 -1.93 -26.75
C HIS A 202 3.27 -2.71 -25.41
N GLN A 203 3.49 -2.03 -24.28
CA GLN A 203 3.37 -2.68 -22.96
C GLN A 203 1.95 -3.19 -22.64
N LEU A 204 0.92 -2.62 -23.27
CA LEU A 204 -0.48 -2.92 -22.99
C LEU A 204 -1.13 -3.85 -24.03
N GLU A 205 -0.46 -4.16 -25.14
CA GLU A 205 -0.97 -5.00 -26.23
C GLU A 205 -1.50 -6.35 -25.72
N ASN A 206 -0.70 -7.05 -24.92
CA ASN A 206 -1.05 -8.37 -24.36
C ASN A 206 -1.96 -8.29 -23.12
N VAL A 207 -2.17 -7.09 -22.57
CA VAL A 207 -2.84 -6.88 -21.27
C VAL A 207 -4.30 -6.51 -21.46
N MET A 208 -4.59 -5.71 -22.49
CA MET A 208 -5.95 -5.23 -22.71
C MET A 208 -6.83 -6.25 -23.43
N GLY A 209 -6.26 -7.26 -24.10
CA GLY A 209 -7.02 -8.31 -24.79
C GLY A 209 -7.92 -7.75 -25.90
N GLY A 210 -7.45 -6.67 -26.54
CA GLY A 210 -8.23 -5.85 -27.47
C GLY A 210 -8.89 -4.63 -26.81
N TYR A 211 -9.36 -3.71 -27.64
CA TYR A 211 -9.97 -2.45 -27.19
C TYR A 211 -11.50 -2.49 -27.26
N ALA A 212 -12.13 -3.65 -27.12
CA ALA A 212 -13.56 -3.85 -27.38
C ALA A 212 -14.49 -3.26 -26.29
N GLY A 213 -13.97 -2.91 -25.11
CA GLY A 213 -14.76 -2.35 -24.00
C GLY A 213 -15.26 -0.91 -24.23
N THR A 214 -16.17 -0.47 -23.35
CA THR A 214 -16.76 0.89 -23.35
C THR A 214 -15.95 1.92 -22.55
N GLY A 215 -14.96 1.49 -21.75
CA GLY A 215 -14.21 2.39 -20.89
C GLY A 215 -12.82 1.91 -20.50
N TYR A 216 -11.99 2.84 -20.02
CA TYR A 216 -10.64 2.59 -19.54
C TYR A 216 -10.55 2.78 -18.02
N SER A 217 -10.03 1.77 -17.33
CA SER A 217 -9.82 1.80 -15.88
C SER A 217 -8.35 1.52 -15.58
N VAL A 218 -7.66 2.51 -15.01
CA VAL A 218 -6.25 2.39 -14.59
C VAL A 218 -6.08 1.21 -13.62
N LYS A 219 -7.03 1.02 -12.71
CA LYS A 219 -7.01 -0.05 -11.71
C LYS A 219 -7.08 -1.43 -12.36
N ASP A 220 -7.94 -1.59 -13.37
CA ASP A 220 -8.13 -2.88 -14.02
C ASP A 220 -6.90 -3.23 -14.87
N VAL A 221 -6.37 -2.26 -15.62
CA VAL A 221 -5.12 -2.45 -16.37
C VAL A 221 -3.95 -2.75 -15.44
N TYR A 222 -3.83 -2.02 -14.33
CA TYR A 222 -2.82 -2.31 -13.31
C TYR A 222 -2.93 -3.74 -12.77
N SER A 223 -4.13 -4.22 -12.46
CA SER A 223 -4.33 -5.59 -11.94
C SER A 223 -3.90 -6.68 -12.92
N ARG A 224 -3.90 -6.38 -14.23
CA ARG A 224 -3.42 -7.29 -15.28
C ARG A 224 -1.92 -7.16 -15.57
N LEU A 225 -1.32 -6.00 -15.25
CA LEU A 225 0.14 -5.76 -15.36
C LEU A 225 0.96 -6.36 -14.21
N VAL A 226 0.29 -6.73 -13.12
CA VAL A 226 0.94 -7.25 -11.93
C VAL A 226 0.46 -8.67 -11.73
N ASP A 227 1.39 -9.62 -11.61
CA ASP A 227 1.05 -10.94 -11.10
C ASP A 227 0.57 -10.79 -9.65
N GLU A 228 -0.72 -11.00 -9.46
CA GLU A 228 -1.33 -10.87 -8.15
C GLU A 228 -1.00 -12.10 -7.27
N GLY A 229 -0.54 -13.21 -7.83
CA GLY A 229 -0.27 -14.48 -7.14
C GLY A 229 -1.55 -15.27 -6.79
N SER A 230 -1.40 -16.36 -6.03
CA SER A 230 -2.54 -17.21 -5.63
C SER A 230 -3.39 -16.57 -4.53
N LYS A 231 -4.71 -16.68 -4.65
CA LYS A 231 -5.65 -16.17 -3.64
C LYS A 231 -5.43 -16.87 -2.31
N ILE A 232 -5.43 -16.10 -1.23
CA ILE A 232 -5.27 -16.63 0.13
C ILE A 232 -6.64 -16.85 0.78
N HIS A 233 -6.84 -18.03 1.38
CA HIS A 233 -8.12 -18.46 1.95
C HIS A 233 -8.52 -17.68 3.20
N TRP A 234 -7.55 -17.16 3.96
CA TRP A 234 -7.80 -16.47 5.22
C TRP A 234 -8.18 -14.99 5.05
N TYR A 235 -7.93 -14.38 3.88
CA TYR A 235 -8.17 -12.95 3.66
C TYR A 235 -9.61 -12.49 3.98
N PRO A 236 -10.68 -13.14 3.46
CA PRO A 236 -12.04 -12.69 3.72
C PRO A 236 -12.38 -12.58 5.21
N TRP A 237 -11.75 -13.42 6.03
CA TRP A 237 -12.04 -13.55 7.46
C TRP A 237 -11.36 -12.48 8.32
N VAL A 238 -10.11 -12.17 7.99
CA VAL A 238 -9.28 -11.18 8.70
C VAL A 238 -9.65 -9.75 8.32
N CYS A 239 -10.38 -9.58 7.21
CA CYS A 239 -10.53 -8.28 6.56
C CYS A 239 -11.87 -7.59 6.79
N THR A 240 -12.56 -8.00 7.85
CA THR A 240 -13.84 -7.47 8.27
C THR A 240 -13.66 -6.15 9.02
N ARG A 241 -14.72 -5.33 9.05
CA ARG A 241 -14.74 -4.05 9.79
C ARG A 241 -14.52 -4.23 11.30
N LEU A 242 -14.82 -5.43 11.81
CA LEU A 242 -14.69 -5.81 13.21
C LEU A 242 -13.24 -5.80 13.71
N PHE A 243 -12.26 -5.97 12.83
CA PHE A 243 -10.86 -6.08 13.23
C PHE A 243 -10.22 -4.71 13.43
N ILE A 244 -9.65 -4.50 14.62
CA ILE A 244 -8.87 -3.29 14.92
C ILE A 244 -7.69 -3.21 13.92
N PRO A 245 -7.50 -2.10 13.19
CA PRO A 245 -6.51 -2.02 12.11
C PRO A 245 -5.08 -2.38 12.52
N LYS A 246 -4.61 -1.92 13.69
CA LYS A 246 -3.28 -2.25 14.23
C LYS A 246 -3.13 -3.75 14.55
N HIS A 247 -4.18 -4.39 15.09
CA HIS A 247 -4.17 -5.82 15.41
C HIS A 247 -4.16 -6.66 14.15
N ARG A 248 -4.97 -6.27 13.16
CA ARG A 248 -5.01 -6.90 11.84
C ARG A 248 -3.65 -6.86 11.15
N PHE A 249 -2.91 -5.75 11.27
CA PHE A 249 -1.59 -5.63 10.67
C PHE A 249 -0.58 -6.59 11.30
N ILE A 250 -0.56 -6.68 12.64
CA ILE A 250 0.32 -7.63 13.33
C ILE A 250 -0.10 -9.07 13.03
N MET A 251 -1.40 -9.39 13.05
CA MET A 251 -1.89 -10.70 12.65
C MET A 251 -1.47 -11.08 11.23
N TRP A 252 -1.49 -10.13 10.29
CA TRP A 252 -0.99 -10.34 8.93
C TRP A 252 0.50 -10.71 8.91
N LEU A 253 1.33 -10.05 9.72
CA LEU A 253 2.74 -10.42 9.87
C LEU A 253 2.92 -11.80 10.52
N VAL A 254 2.14 -12.12 11.56
CA VAL A 254 2.19 -13.41 12.26
C VAL A 254 1.83 -14.57 11.33
N ILE A 255 0.73 -14.45 10.57
CA ILE A 255 0.29 -15.52 9.66
C ILE A 255 1.35 -15.83 8.59
N GLN A 256 2.12 -14.82 8.20
CA GLN A 256 3.18 -14.94 7.20
C GLN A 256 4.56 -15.24 7.81
N GLY A 257 4.65 -15.30 9.15
CA GLY A 257 5.90 -15.48 9.89
C GLY A 257 6.88 -14.32 9.71
N TRP A 258 6.40 -13.10 9.45
CA TRP A 258 7.23 -11.93 9.08
C TRP A 258 7.60 -10.97 10.22
N LEU A 259 7.21 -11.28 11.46
CA LEU A 259 7.63 -10.47 12.62
C LEU A 259 9.14 -10.59 12.89
N LEU A 260 9.73 -9.54 13.45
CA LEU A 260 11.16 -9.43 13.74
C LEU A 260 11.52 -10.12 15.07
N THR A 261 11.34 -11.44 15.13
CA THR A 261 11.71 -12.25 16.30
C THR A 261 13.24 -12.32 16.47
N GLN A 262 13.71 -12.71 17.65
CA GLN A 262 15.13 -12.96 17.93
C GLN A 262 15.75 -13.90 16.91
N ASP A 263 15.09 -15.01 16.55
CA ASP A 263 15.56 -15.93 15.50
C ASP A 263 15.91 -15.22 14.18
N ARG A 264 15.14 -14.20 13.76
CA ARG A 264 15.48 -13.44 12.56
C ARG A 264 16.70 -12.57 12.73
N LEU A 265 16.78 -11.86 13.85
CA LEU A 265 17.92 -10.99 14.17
C LEU A 265 19.22 -11.81 14.29
N PHE A 266 19.12 -12.99 14.91
CA PHE A 266 20.21 -13.95 15.07
C PHE A 266 20.69 -14.48 13.73
N ARG A 267 19.78 -14.94 12.85
CA ARG A 267 20.13 -15.38 11.49
C ARG A 267 20.76 -14.30 10.64
N THR A 268 20.40 -13.03 10.88
CA THR A 268 21.01 -11.89 10.18
C THR A 268 22.33 -11.43 10.80
N GLY A 269 22.80 -12.07 11.88
CA GLY A 269 24.05 -11.73 12.56
C GLY A 269 24.01 -10.42 13.35
N ILE A 270 22.82 -9.89 13.66
CA ILE A 270 22.66 -8.64 14.42
C ILE A 270 22.83 -8.88 15.92
N ILE A 271 22.52 -10.09 16.39
CA ILE A 271 22.62 -10.50 17.80
C ILE A 271 23.33 -11.85 17.93
N HIS A 272 23.91 -12.13 19.09
CA HIS A 272 24.71 -13.33 19.37
C HIS A 272 24.02 -14.39 20.24
N GLY A 273 22.81 -14.11 20.73
CA GLY A 273 21.98 -15.07 21.46
C GLY A 273 20.52 -14.86 21.09
N ASN A 274 19.71 -15.91 21.14
CA ASN A 274 18.32 -15.90 20.68
C ASN A 274 17.33 -16.36 21.78
N CYS A 275 17.70 -16.27 23.06
CA CYS A 275 16.80 -16.65 24.16
C CYS A 275 15.52 -15.79 24.18
N CYS A 276 14.39 -16.42 24.53
CA CYS A 276 13.11 -15.75 24.60
C CYS A 276 13.05 -14.74 25.76
N PHE A 277 12.77 -13.47 25.45
CA PHE A 277 12.63 -12.40 26.46
C PHE A 277 11.45 -12.57 27.41
N LEU A 278 10.48 -13.43 27.08
CA LEU A 278 9.29 -13.63 27.91
C LEU A 278 9.48 -14.74 28.95
N CYS A 279 10.11 -15.86 28.57
CA CYS A 279 10.29 -16.99 29.47
C CYS A 279 11.74 -17.15 29.96
N GLY A 280 12.73 -16.74 29.17
CA GLY A 280 14.15 -16.96 29.46
C GLY A 280 14.61 -18.42 29.40
N LEU A 281 13.73 -19.38 29.05
CA LEU A 281 14.00 -20.82 29.16
C LEU A 281 14.43 -21.49 27.86
N GLU A 282 13.94 -21.01 26.71
CA GLU A 282 14.18 -21.61 25.40
C GLU A 282 14.60 -20.56 24.37
N GLU A 283 15.19 -21.02 23.28
CA GLU A 283 15.44 -20.21 22.09
C GLU A 283 14.12 -19.73 21.46
N GLU A 284 14.08 -18.46 21.10
CA GLU A 284 12.89 -17.84 20.54
C GLU A 284 12.80 -18.06 19.03
N SER A 285 11.79 -18.82 18.63
CA SER A 285 11.25 -18.84 17.28
C SER A 285 9.88 -18.17 17.21
N HIS A 286 9.38 -17.91 15.99
CA HIS A 286 8.00 -17.47 15.78
C HIS A 286 6.98 -18.40 16.47
N THR A 287 7.18 -19.72 16.35
CA THR A 287 6.30 -20.71 16.98
C THR A 287 6.42 -20.68 18.51
N HIS A 288 7.64 -20.54 19.04
CA HIS A 288 7.85 -20.41 20.47
C HIS A 288 7.14 -19.17 21.01
N LEU A 289 7.40 -18.00 20.44
CA LEU A 289 6.87 -16.72 20.92
C LEU A 289 5.35 -16.71 21.05
N PHE A 290 4.62 -17.26 20.08
CA PHE A 290 3.15 -17.20 20.08
C PHE A 290 2.46 -18.45 20.66
N PHE A 291 3.12 -19.61 20.68
CA PHE A 291 2.44 -20.87 20.97
C PHE A 291 3.11 -21.77 22.00
N LEU A 292 4.46 -21.81 22.08
CA LEU A 292 5.15 -22.73 23.00
C LEU A 292 5.62 -22.05 24.29
N CYS A 293 5.91 -20.75 24.24
CA CYS A 293 6.35 -19.95 25.38
C CYS A 293 5.36 -20.08 26.54
N VAL A 294 5.87 -20.35 27.75
CA VAL A 294 5.06 -20.52 28.97
C VAL A 294 4.15 -19.31 29.19
N TYR A 295 4.69 -18.09 29.06
CA TYR A 295 3.93 -16.85 29.18
C TYR A 295 2.78 -16.78 28.16
N SER A 296 3.07 -17.04 26.89
CA SER A 296 2.08 -16.99 25.81
C SER A 296 1.03 -18.07 25.94
N ARG A 297 1.40 -19.27 26.40
CA ARG A 297 0.47 -20.38 26.69
C ARG A 297 -0.54 -20.03 27.78
N VAL A 298 -0.09 -19.37 28.84
CA VAL A 298 -1.00 -18.88 29.90
C VAL A 298 -2.00 -17.89 29.32
N CYS A 299 -1.53 -16.89 28.56
CA CYS A 299 -2.42 -15.91 27.91
C CYS A 299 -3.42 -16.57 26.94
N VAL A 300 -2.94 -17.50 26.10
CA VAL A 300 -3.76 -18.28 25.17
C VAL A 300 -4.84 -19.05 25.93
N GLN A 301 -4.48 -19.76 27.00
CA GLN A 301 -5.42 -20.58 27.77
C GLN A 301 -6.49 -19.72 28.45
N MET A 302 -6.12 -18.58 29.03
CA MET A 302 -7.07 -17.65 29.64
C MET A 302 -8.07 -17.11 28.62
N VAL A 303 -7.60 -16.66 27.45
CA VAL A 303 -8.46 -16.16 26.36
C VAL A 303 -9.34 -17.28 25.80
N ALA A 304 -8.79 -18.49 25.62
CA ALA A 304 -9.53 -19.65 25.12
C ALA A 304 -10.66 -20.07 26.09
N ARG A 305 -10.37 -20.10 27.40
CA ARG A 305 -11.37 -20.37 28.46
C ARG A 305 -12.48 -19.32 28.46
N TRP A 306 -12.12 -18.04 28.40
CA TRP A 306 -13.09 -16.94 28.33
C TRP A 306 -14.01 -17.08 27.10
N LEU A 307 -13.45 -17.36 25.93
CA LEU A 307 -14.20 -17.56 24.69
C LEU A 307 -15.03 -18.86 24.63
N GLY A 308 -14.77 -19.81 25.55
CA GLY A 308 -15.37 -21.14 25.54
C GLY A 308 -14.96 -21.97 24.32
N VAL A 309 -13.69 -21.87 23.90
CA VAL A 309 -13.13 -22.60 22.75
C VAL A 309 -11.78 -23.20 23.11
N GLN A 310 -11.37 -24.24 22.41
CA GLN A 310 -10.03 -24.80 22.53
C GLN A 310 -9.13 -24.26 21.42
N PHE A 311 -7.99 -23.66 21.80
CA PHE A 311 -6.96 -23.24 20.86
C PHE A 311 -5.94 -24.37 20.69
N PRO A 312 -5.76 -24.93 19.48
CA PRO A 312 -4.70 -25.90 19.22
C PRO A 312 -3.35 -25.18 19.25
N LEU A 313 -2.60 -25.40 20.33
CA LEU A 313 -1.26 -24.82 20.54
C LEU A 313 -0.21 -25.33 19.53
N ASN A 314 -0.49 -26.44 18.83
CA ASN A 314 0.48 -27.10 17.93
C ASN A 314 0.14 -26.95 16.44
N ARG A 315 -0.80 -26.07 16.06
CA ARG A 315 -1.24 -25.91 14.65
C ARG A 315 -0.95 -24.52 14.09
N THR A 316 -0.96 -24.42 12.76
CA THR A 316 -0.83 -23.17 12.01
C THR A 316 -1.82 -22.10 12.50
N THR A 317 -1.44 -20.82 12.39
CA THR A 317 -2.18 -19.62 12.84
C THR A 317 -3.59 -19.46 12.27
N ASP A 318 -3.95 -20.25 11.26
CA ASP A 318 -5.18 -20.19 10.48
C ASP A 318 -6.21 -21.28 10.87
N TRP A 319 -5.93 -22.08 11.90
CA TRP A 319 -6.77 -23.22 12.32
C TRP A 319 -8.24 -22.83 12.59
N TRP A 320 -8.50 -21.64 13.14
CA TRP A 320 -9.84 -21.17 13.52
C TRP A 320 -10.77 -21.01 12.29
N LEU A 321 -10.20 -20.84 11.10
CA LEU A 321 -10.93 -20.79 9.84
C LEU A 321 -11.58 -22.13 9.49
N ARG A 322 -10.99 -23.24 9.96
CA ARG A 322 -11.41 -24.61 9.67
C ARG A 322 -12.49 -25.13 10.62
N MET A 323 -12.97 -24.32 11.58
CA MET A 323 -14.10 -24.69 12.46
C MET A 323 -15.39 -24.86 11.65
N ARG A 324 -15.86 -26.09 11.40
CA ARG A 324 -17.02 -26.34 10.51
C ARG A 324 -18.39 -26.03 11.16
N SER A 325 -18.52 -26.14 12.48
CA SER A 325 -19.80 -26.06 13.22
C SER A 325 -20.08 -24.70 13.88
N THR A 326 -19.40 -23.63 13.45
CA THR A 326 -19.45 -22.31 14.12
C THR A 326 -20.03 -21.25 13.20
N SER A 327 -20.93 -20.41 13.71
CA SER A 327 -21.52 -19.29 12.96
C SER A 327 -20.44 -18.30 12.48
N MET A 328 -20.70 -17.61 11.36
CA MET A 328 -19.76 -16.65 10.79
C MET A 328 -19.38 -15.54 11.79
N ALA A 329 -20.37 -15.02 12.54
CA ALA A 329 -20.14 -14.02 13.57
C ALA A 329 -19.22 -14.54 14.69
N LYS A 330 -19.45 -15.77 15.18
CA LYS A 330 -18.60 -16.36 16.22
C LYS A 330 -17.17 -16.59 15.72
N LYS A 331 -16.97 -17.01 14.46
CA LYS A 331 -15.63 -17.09 13.85
C LYS A 331 -14.93 -15.73 13.79
N GLN A 332 -15.64 -14.67 13.40
CA GLN A 332 -15.07 -13.32 13.32
C GLN A 332 -14.65 -12.79 14.71
N VAL A 333 -15.45 -13.06 15.76
CA VAL A 333 -15.09 -12.69 17.14
C VAL A 333 -13.87 -13.46 17.64
N ILE A 334 -13.80 -14.77 17.38
CA ILE A 334 -12.61 -15.58 17.71
C ILE A 334 -11.38 -15.05 16.97
N GLY A 335 -11.50 -14.75 15.68
CA GLY A 335 -10.42 -14.17 14.89
C GLY A 335 -9.97 -12.79 15.41
N LEU A 336 -10.90 -11.95 15.85
CA LEU A 336 -10.58 -10.66 16.47
C LEU A 336 -9.81 -10.86 17.79
N ALA A 337 -10.26 -11.79 18.63
CA ALA A 337 -9.59 -12.09 19.89
C ALA A 337 -8.16 -12.63 19.65
N LEU A 338 -7.97 -13.49 18.65
CA LEU A 338 -6.65 -13.95 18.22
C LEU A 338 -5.77 -12.80 17.70
N ALA A 339 -6.34 -11.89 16.90
CA ALA A 339 -5.61 -10.71 16.41
C ALA A 339 -5.17 -9.80 17.56
N SER A 340 -6.05 -9.60 18.56
CA SER A 340 -5.75 -8.81 19.75
C SER A 340 -4.68 -9.50 20.61
N LEU A 341 -4.80 -10.81 20.83
CA LEU A 341 -3.82 -11.62 21.54
C LEU A 341 -2.43 -11.50 20.91
N PHE A 342 -2.31 -11.70 19.59
CA PHE A 342 -1.02 -11.57 18.91
C PHE A 342 -0.45 -10.15 18.98
N TYR A 343 -1.28 -9.13 18.83
CA TYR A 343 -0.85 -7.74 18.98
C TYR A 343 -0.31 -7.46 20.38
N ARG A 344 -1.01 -7.88 21.43
CA ARG A 344 -0.63 -7.63 22.81
C ARG A 344 0.60 -8.45 23.21
N LEU A 345 0.68 -9.72 22.83
CA LEU A 345 1.88 -10.55 23.05
C LEU A 345 3.11 -9.92 22.37
N TRP A 346 2.96 -9.46 21.13
CA TRP A 346 4.03 -8.73 20.45
C TRP A 346 4.39 -7.42 21.15
N GLY A 347 3.42 -6.70 21.72
CA GLY A 347 3.64 -5.52 22.54
C GLY A 347 4.47 -5.83 23.79
N VAL A 348 4.05 -6.82 24.58
CA VAL A 348 4.77 -7.27 25.79
C VAL A 348 6.18 -7.71 25.45
N TRP A 349 6.36 -8.45 24.35
CA TRP A 349 7.69 -8.84 23.90
C TRP A 349 8.59 -7.63 23.57
N ASN A 350 8.06 -6.62 22.90
CA ASN A 350 8.83 -5.40 22.62
C ASN A 350 9.19 -4.65 23.90
N THR A 351 8.28 -4.56 24.86
CA THR A 351 8.53 -3.96 26.18
C THR A 351 9.59 -4.76 26.93
N ALA A 352 9.49 -6.10 26.97
CA ALA A 352 10.48 -6.96 27.62
C ALA A 352 11.87 -6.81 27.00
N ARG A 353 11.95 -6.66 25.68
CA ARG A 353 13.22 -6.46 24.97
C ARG A 353 13.85 -5.10 25.25
N VAL A 354 13.05 -4.03 25.34
CA VAL A 354 13.56 -2.64 25.44
C VAL A 354 13.71 -2.19 26.89
N GLU A 355 12.77 -2.56 27.75
CA GLU A 355 12.64 -2.10 29.13
C GLU A 355 12.95 -3.22 30.14
N SER A 356 13.23 -4.45 29.69
CA SER A 356 13.50 -5.62 30.56
C SER A 356 12.36 -5.92 31.55
N PHE A 357 11.13 -5.58 31.15
CA PHE A 357 9.93 -5.73 31.97
C PHE A 357 8.84 -6.55 31.26
N VAL A 358 8.24 -7.50 31.98
CA VAL A 358 7.15 -8.36 31.47
C VAL A 358 5.88 -8.07 32.26
N VAL A 359 4.83 -7.66 31.54
CA VAL A 359 3.50 -7.38 32.11
C VAL A 359 2.84 -8.67 32.60
N CYS A 360 1.99 -8.60 33.63
CA CYS A 360 1.22 -9.76 34.09
C CYS A 360 0.25 -10.29 33.01
N PRO A 361 0.17 -11.62 32.77
CA PRO A 361 -0.77 -12.21 31.81
C PRO A 361 -2.24 -11.80 32.01
N ARG A 362 -2.67 -11.66 33.28
CA ARG A 362 -4.05 -11.26 33.62
C ARG A 362 -4.41 -9.89 33.07
N ASN A 363 -3.49 -8.92 33.17
CA ASN A 363 -3.71 -7.56 32.66
C ASN A 363 -3.86 -7.57 31.14
N ILE A 364 -3.00 -8.33 30.45
CA ILE A 364 -3.06 -8.48 29.00
C ILE A 364 -4.36 -9.16 28.56
N CYS A 365 -4.80 -10.20 29.25
CA CYS A 365 -6.08 -10.86 28.95
C CYS A 365 -7.28 -9.94 29.16
N ASN A 366 -7.27 -9.10 30.19
CA ASN A 366 -8.31 -8.08 30.40
C ASN A 366 -8.33 -7.05 29.27
N GLU A 367 -7.17 -6.56 28.84
CA GLU A 367 -7.09 -5.64 27.70
C GLU A 367 -7.61 -6.29 26.40
N ILE A 368 -7.27 -7.56 26.15
CA ILE A 368 -7.78 -8.32 25.00
C ILE A 368 -9.31 -8.41 25.05
N ARG A 369 -9.86 -8.69 26.22
CA ARG A 369 -11.32 -8.73 26.43
C ARG A 369 -11.94 -7.39 26.09
N ASP A 370 -11.41 -6.31 26.62
CA ASP A 370 -11.94 -4.96 26.41
C ASP A 370 -11.85 -4.53 24.94
N ASP A 371 -10.76 -4.87 24.25
CA ASP A 371 -10.61 -4.68 22.80
C ASP A 371 -11.71 -5.41 22.02
N VAL A 372 -11.99 -6.67 22.37
CA VAL A 372 -12.99 -7.50 21.70
C VAL A 372 -14.42 -7.00 21.97
N LEU A 373 -14.75 -6.75 23.23
CA LEU A 373 -16.09 -6.28 23.64
C LEU A 373 -16.38 -4.89 23.06
N SER A 374 -15.39 -4.00 23.04
CA SER A 374 -15.52 -2.68 22.42
C SER A 374 -15.86 -2.79 20.93
N GLN A 375 -15.15 -3.62 20.17
CA GLN A 375 -15.44 -3.80 18.73
C GLN A 375 -16.77 -4.46 18.46
N ILE A 376 -17.19 -5.43 19.29
CA ILE A 376 -18.51 -6.07 19.19
C ILE A 376 -19.62 -5.01 19.31
N ARG A 377 -19.49 -4.10 20.28
CA ARG A 377 -20.44 -2.99 20.49
C ARG A 377 -20.43 -2.01 19.32
N VAL A 378 -19.25 -1.52 18.94
CA VAL A 378 -19.07 -0.53 17.86
C VAL A 378 -19.58 -1.04 16.51
N CYS A 379 -19.41 -2.33 16.22
CA CYS A 379 -19.84 -2.94 14.96
C CYS A 379 -21.24 -3.56 15.01
N ASN A 380 -21.95 -3.45 16.14
CA ASN A 380 -23.30 -3.99 16.36
C ASN A 380 -23.48 -5.46 15.91
N VAL A 381 -22.54 -6.33 16.31
CA VAL A 381 -22.51 -7.75 15.90
C VAL A 381 -23.73 -8.54 16.41
N GLY A 382 -24.34 -8.10 17.52
CA GLY A 382 -25.51 -8.76 18.15
C GLY A 382 -26.84 -8.60 17.42
N SER A 383 -26.88 -7.81 16.34
CA SER A 383 -28.08 -7.65 15.49
C SER A 383 -28.31 -8.83 14.54
N VAL A 384 -27.34 -9.74 14.40
CA VAL A 384 -27.30 -10.74 13.33
C VAL A 384 -28.14 -12.00 13.63
N CYS A 385 -28.21 -12.48 14.88
CA CYS A 385 -28.97 -13.70 15.25
C CYS A 385 -29.12 -13.86 16.78
N SER A 386 -30.25 -14.40 17.25
CA SER A 386 -30.54 -14.64 18.69
C SER A 386 -29.51 -15.53 19.38
N ARG A 387 -29.07 -16.63 18.75
CA ARG A 387 -28.03 -17.54 19.31
C ARG A 387 -26.67 -16.85 19.47
N VAL A 388 -26.35 -15.90 18.59
CA VAL A 388 -25.11 -15.11 18.69
C VAL A 388 -25.24 -14.09 19.81
N ARG A 389 -26.42 -13.47 19.96
CA ARG A 389 -26.69 -12.51 21.04
C ARG A 389 -26.53 -13.12 22.43
N VAL A 390 -27.15 -14.28 22.68
CA VAL A 390 -27.03 -15.00 23.96
C VAL A 390 -25.57 -15.34 24.27
N TRP A 391 -24.83 -15.85 23.28
CA TRP A 391 -23.40 -16.13 23.46
C TRP A 391 -22.57 -14.86 23.74
N LEU A 392 -22.91 -13.73 23.13
CA LEU A 392 -22.25 -12.44 23.39
C LEU A 392 -22.59 -11.91 24.80
N GLU A 393 -23.80 -12.12 25.29
CA GLU A 393 -24.21 -11.77 26.66
C GLU A 393 -23.47 -12.63 27.69
N GLU A 394 -23.36 -13.95 27.45
CA GLU A 394 -22.53 -14.84 28.26
C GLU A 394 -21.04 -14.43 28.24
N LEU A 395 -20.51 -13.98 27.10
CA LEU A 395 -19.13 -13.49 27.02
C LEU A 395 -18.90 -12.22 27.84
N HIS A 396 -19.91 -11.36 27.94
CA HIS A 396 -19.84 -10.14 28.74
C HIS A 396 -19.85 -10.45 30.25
N SER A 397 -20.59 -11.49 30.68
CA SER A 397 -20.69 -11.87 32.09
C SER A 397 -19.51 -12.72 32.57
N ARG A 398 -18.82 -13.44 31.67
CA ARG A 398 -17.61 -14.21 32.01
C ARG A 398 -16.41 -13.30 32.27
N GLY A 399 -15.86 -13.35 33.49
CA GLY A 399 -14.55 -12.77 33.80
C GLY A 399 -13.40 -13.54 33.14
N CYS A 400 -12.28 -12.86 32.86
CA CYS A 400 -11.01 -13.54 32.57
C CYS A 400 -10.45 -14.04 33.91
N VAL A 401 -10.79 -15.29 34.29
CA VAL A 401 -10.31 -15.91 35.53
C VAL A 401 -8.81 -16.12 35.48
#